data_AF-A0A1V5YYJ0-F1
#
_entry.id   AF-A0A1V5YYJ0-F1
#
_cell.length_a   1.000
_cell.length_b   1.000
_cell.length_c   1.000
_cell.angle_alpha   90.00
_cell.angle_beta   90.00
_cell.angle_gamma   90.00
#
_symmetry.space_group_name_H-M   'P 1'
#
loop_
_entity.id
_entity.type
_entity.pdbx_description
1 polymer ?
#
loop_
_entity_poly.entity_id
_entity_poly.type
_entity_poly.pdbx_seq_one_letter_code
_entity_poly.pdbx_strand_id
1 'polypeptide(L)'
;MNKSGFTLLELTISTALLVIIFSLGLVAMKTSSASVSLNRGKSQLQEEARRLMLVLTQELEQAIKPAPQGTTLPYGAKALTIINGGQGIRFQIPANPAFTAFSAPIEYRFQTEDTPVAGGLFPFGNAWLDPGEDSNNDGILNRNIVRVQGGQTRALGAANSIADATFELLENGNLLRISLVLTAPIGDTRSQLVTYEFQRDIYLMN
;
A
#
# COMPACT_ATOMS: atom_id res chain seq x y z
N MET A 1 -37.74 -27.84 -57.71
CA MET A 1 -36.57 -27.35 -56.94
C MET A 1 -36.69 -25.84 -56.80
N ASN A 2 -37.24 -25.35 -55.69
CA ASN A 2 -37.30 -23.91 -55.43
C ASN A 2 -35.93 -23.43 -54.99
N LYS A 3 -35.23 -22.71 -55.88
CA LYS A 3 -34.04 -21.94 -55.53
C LYS A 3 -34.51 -20.62 -54.92
N SER A 4 -34.80 -20.62 -53.62
CA SER A 4 -35.00 -19.38 -52.88
C SER A 4 -33.63 -18.75 -52.64
N GLY A 5 -33.26 -17.76 -53.48
CA GLY A 5 -32.09 -16.92 -53.23
C GLY A 5 -32.43 -15.92 -52.13
N PHE A 6 -31.53 -15.75 -51.16
CA PHE A 6 -31.65 -14.72 -50.13
C PHE A 6 -31.79 -13.34 -50.79
N THR A 7 -32.73 -12.53 -50.31
CA THR A 7 -32.85 -11.16 -50.77
C THR A 7 -31.66 -10.35 -50.25
N LEU A 8 -31.18 -9.39 -51.04
CA LEU A 8 -30.09 -8.49 -50.63
C LEU A 8 -30.39 -7.81 -49.28
N LEU A 9 -31.68 -7.57 -49.01
CA LEU A 9 -32.19 -6.98 -47.78
C LEU A 9 -32.04 -7.91 -46.55
N GLU A 10 -32.24 -9.22 -46.70
CA GLU A 10 -32.00 -10.18 -45.61
C GLU A 10 -30.50 -10.31 -45.29
N LEU A 11 -29.65 -10.25 -46.32
CA LEU A 11 -28.19 -10.27 -46.14
C LEU A 11 -27.71 -9.02 -45.38
N THR A 12 -28.17 -7.83 -45.78
CA THR A 12 -27.78 -6.59 -45.11
C THR A 12 -28.29 -6.52 -43.68
N ILE A 13 -29.54 -6.93 -43.41
CA ILE A 13 -30.07 -7.03 -42.04
C ILE A 13 -29.24 -8.00 -41.20
N SER A 14 -28.90 -9.18 -41.72
CA SER A 14 -28.10 -10.16 -41.00
C SER A 14 -26.70 -9.65 -40.66
N THR A 15 -26.04 -8.98 -41.61
CA THR A 15 -24.73 -8.36 -41.37
C THR A 15 -24.80 -7.21 -40.36
N ALA A 16 -25.83 -6.36 -40.42
CA ALA A 16 -26.04 -5.27 -39.47
C ALA A 16 -26.24 -5.81 -38.05
N LEU A 17 -27.05 -6.87 -37.88
CA LEU A 17 -27.24 -7.53 -36.60
C LEU A 17 -25.95 -8.15 -36.06
N LEU A 18 -25.15 -8.80 -36.92
CA LEU A 18 -23.85 -9.36 -36.52
C LEU A 18 -22.88 -8.28 -36.05
N VAL A 19 -22.81 -7.14 -36.73
CA VAL A 19 -21.96 -6.01 -36.33
C VAL A 19 -22.40 -5.47 -34.95
N ILE A 20 -23.71 -5.32 -34.73
CA ILE A 20 -24.24 -4.86 -33.45
C ILE A 20 -23.90 -5.86 -32.34
N ILE A 21 -24.17 -7.15 -32.53
CA ILE A 21 -23.88 -8.21 -31.54
C ILE A 21 -22.38 -8.25 -31.24
N PHE A 22 -21.53 -8.17 -32.25
CA PHE A 22 -20.08 -8.16 -32.06
C PHE A 22 -19.61 -6.94 -31.28
N SER A 23 -20.16 -5.75 -31.58
CA SER A 23 -19.83 -4.53 -30.85
C SER A 23 -20.23 -4.60 -29.38
N LEU A 24 -21.40 -5.14 -29.07
CA LEU A 24 -21.87 -5.37 -27.69
C LEU A 24 -21.00 -6.40 -26.98
N GLY A 25 -20.62 -7.48 -27.68
CA GLY A 25 -19.70 -8.49 -27.17
C GLY A 25 -18.33 -7.91 -26.79
N LEU A 26 -17.75 -7.05 -27.63
CA LEU A 26 -16.49 -6.37 -27.33
C LEU A 26 -16.58 -5.46 -26.11
N VAL A 27 -17.67 -4.71 -25.97
CA VAL A 27 -17.90 -3.86 -24.78
C VAL A 27 -17.98 -4.73 -23.52
N ALA A 28 -18.75 -5.81 -23.55
CA ALA A 28 -18.88 -6.74 -22.42
C ALA A 28 -17.54 -7.42 -22.06
N MET A 29 -16.70 -7.76 -23.04
CA MET A 29 -15.37 -8.30 -22.79
C MET A 29 -14.44 -7.28 -22.15
N LYS A 30 -14.44 -6.02 -22.62
CA LYS A 30 -13.63 -4.94 -22.04
C LYS A 30 -14.02 -4.65 -20.60
N THR A 31 -15.32 -4.56 -20.30
CA THR A 31 -15.79 -4.32 -18.92
C THR A 31 -15.49 -5.49 -17.99
N SER A 32 -15.60 -6.72 -18.48
CA SER A 32 -15.25 -7.93 -17.72
C SER A 32 -13.76 -7.97 -17.39
N SER A 33 -12.89 -7.70 -18.37
CA SER A 33 -11.44 -7.65 -18.16
C SER A 33 -11.06 -6.58 -17.13
N ALA A 34 -11.61 -5.36 -17.27
CA ALA A 34 -11.37 -4.28 -16.31
C ALA A 34 -11.82 -4.65 -14.89
N SER A 35 -12.97 -5.32 -14.75
CA SER A 35 -13.49 -5.77 -13.47
C SER A 35 -12.62 -6.87 -12.84
N VAL A 36 -12.08 -7.79 -13.63
CA VAL A 36 -11.12 -8.80 -13.16
C VAL A 36 -9.83 -8.15 -12.68
N SER A 37 -9.26 -7.21 -13.45
CA SER A 37 -8.04 -6.49 -13.06
C SER A 37 -8.26 -5.66 -11.80
N LEU A 38 -9.40 -4.97 -11.68
CA LEU A 38 -9.77 -4.23 -10.48
C LEU A 38 -9.87 -5.13 -9.25
N ASN A 39 -10.57 -6.27 -9.37
CA ASN A 39 -10.74 -7.19 -8.25
C ASN A 39 -9.40 -7.82 -7.84
N ARG A 40 -8.56 -8.21 -8.80
CA ARG A 40 -7.21 -8.72 -8.52
C ARG A 40 -6.37 -7.68 -7.79
N GLY A 41 -6.34 -6.45 -8.29
CA GLY A 41 -5.63 -5.33 -7.65
C GLY A 41 -6.12 -5.09 -6.23
N LYS A 42 -7.43 -5.02 -6.00
CA LYS A 42 -8.00 -4.88 -4.64
C LYS A 42 -7.60 -6.02 -3.72
N SER A 43 -7.71 -7.27 -4.17
CA SER A 43 -7.33 -8.43 -3.36
C SER A 43 -5.84 -8.43 -3.01
N GLN A 44 -4.98 -8.04 -3.95
CA GLN A 44 -3.54 -7.92 -3.71
C GLN A 44 -3.24 -6.82 -2.68
N LEU A 45 -3.79 -5.61 -2.86
CA LEU A 45 -3.57 -4.51 -1.92
C LEU A 45 -4.06 -4.85 -0.51
N GLN A 46 -5.20 -5.51 -0.38
CA GLN A 46 -5.72 -5.97 0.90
C GLN A 46 -4.79 -7.00 1.57
N GLU A 47 -4.28 -7.95 0.80
CA GLU A 47 -3.36 -8.97 1.32
C GLU A 47 -2.02 -8.36 1.75
N GLU A 48 -1.45 -7.46 0.95
CA GLU A 48 -0.23 -6.72 1.29
C GLU A 48 -0.41 -5.91 2.57
N ALA A 49 -1.50 -5.14 2.69
CA ALA A 49 -1.81 -4.37 3.89
C ALA A 49 -1.92 -5.28 5.13
N ARG A 50 -2.62 -6.42 5.04
CA ARG A 50 -2.74 -7.38 6.15
C ARG A 50 -1.40 -7.97 6.56
N ARG A 51 -0.58 -8.41 5.60
CA ARG A 51 0.74 -8.99 5.87
C ARG A 51 1.67 -7.98 6.52
N LEU A 52 1.71 -6.77 5.99
CA LEU A 52 2.49 -5.68 6.56
C LEU A 52 2.04 -5.37 7.99
N MET A 53 0.74 -5.26 8.23
CA MET A 53 0.22 -5.04 9.58
C MET A 53 0.57 -6.15 10.55
N LEU A 54 0.51 -7.40 10.13
CA LEU A 54 0.89 -8.52 11.00
C LEU A 54 2.35 -8.36 11.48
N VAL A 55 3.26 -8.05 10.56
CA VAL A 55 4.69 -7.83 10.87
C VAL A 55 4.88 -6.61 11.77
N LEU A 56 4.18 -5.50 11.48
CA LEU A 56 4.26 -4.28 12.29
C LEU A 56 3.74 -4.53 13.70
N THR A 57 2.55 -5.13 13.86
CA THR A 57 1.94 -5.40 15.16
C THR A 57 2.82 -6.28 16.04
N GLN A 58 3.38 -7.38 15.50
CA GLN A 58 4.22 -8.31 16.27
C GLN A 58 5.45 -7.63 16.91
N GLU A 59 6.05 -6.66 16.23
CA GLU A 59 7.22 -5.94 16.76
C GLU A 59 6.80 -4.75 17.63
N LEU A 60 5.73 -4.03 17.25
CA LEU A 60 5.29 -2.81 17.94
C LEU A 60 4.58 -3.06 19.27
N GLU A 61 3.92 -4.20 19.44
CA GLU A 61 3.36 -4.59 20.75
C GLU A 61 4.45 -4.71 21.83
N GLN A 62 5.69 -4.96 21.42
CA GLN A 62 6.85 -5.08 22.32
C GLN A 62 7.59 -3.75 22.51
N ALA A 63 7.22 -2.70 21.77
CA ALA A 63 7.87 -1.40 21.87
C ALA A 63 7.65 -0.77 23.24
N ILE A 64 8.67 -0.09 23.76
CA ILE A 64 8.55 0.68 25.01
C ILE A 64 7.58 1.84 24.78
N LYS A 65 6.48 1.90 25.53
CA LYS A 65 5.54 3.01 25.41
C LYS A 65 6.08 4.28 26.06
N PRO A 66 5.61 5.47 25.64
CA PRO A 66 5.84 6.72 26.35
C PRO A 66 5.47 6.64 27.82
N ALA A 67 6.34 7.16 28.69
CA ALA A 67 6.05 7.22 30.11
C ALA A 67 4.80 8.09 30.36
N PRO A 68 3.84 7.61 31.16
CA PRO A 68 2.77 8.45 31.68
C PRO A 68 3.32 9.72 32.35
N GLN A 69 2.55 10.81 32.31
CA GLN A 69 2.95 12.07 32.94
C GLN A 69 3.32 11.84 34.42
N GLY A 70 4.48 12.36 34.82
CA GLY A 70 4.99 12.21 36.20
C GLY A 70 5.70 10.90 36.50
N THR A 71 5.83 9.99 35.53
CA THR A 71 6.65 8.77 35.65
C THR A 71 7.92 8.88 34.82
N THR A 72 8.93 8.09 35.17
CA THR A 72 10.19 8.01 34.41
C THR A 72 10.33 6.63 33.79
N LEU A 73 10.87 6.59 32.57
CA LEU A 73 11.24 5.33 31.94
C LEU A 73 12.44 4.70 32.69
N PRO A 74 12.59 3.36 32.63
CA PRO A 74 13.79 2.69 33.12
C PRO A 74 15.06 3.30 32.52
N TYR A 75 16.16 3.26 33.27
CA TYR A 75 17.43 3.84 32.82
C TYR A 75 17.87 3.23 31.47
N GLY A 76 18.12 4.08 30.48
CA GLY A 76 18.54 3.68 29.14
C GLY A 76 17.39 3.30 28.18
N ALA A 77 16.15 3.24 28.65
CA ALA A 77 14.97 3.03 27.81
C ALA A 77 14.64 4.30 27.01
N LYS A 78 14.31 4.12 25.73
CA LYS A 78 13.71 5.17 24.89
C LYS A 78 12.34 4.70 24.42
N ALA A 79 11.34 5.49 24.76
CA ALA A 79 9.97 5.27 24.31
C ALA A 79 9.84 5.42 22.80
N LEU A 80 8.76 4.85 22.27
CA LEU A 80 8.32 5.07 20.91
C LEU A 80 8.04 6.56 20.67
N THR A 81 8.58 7.09 19.58
CA THR A 81 8.37 8.48 19.13
C THR A 81 8.07 8.53 17.64
N ILE A 82 7.16 9.41 17.24
CA ILE A 82 6.92 9.74 15.83
C ILE A 82 8.11 10.56 15.29
N ILE A 83 8.56 10.26 14.08
CA ILE A 83 9.64 10.96 13.39
C ILE A 83 9.19 11.38 11.99
N ASN A 84 9.99 12.22 11.31
CA ASN A 84 9.78 12.65 9.92
C ASN A 84 8.36 13.19 9.66
N GLY A 85 7.83 14.01 10.58
CA GLY A 85 6.52 14.64 10.40
C GLY A 85 5.33 13.68 10.36
N GLY A 86 5.46 12.45 10.87
CA GLY A 86 4.39 11.45 10.83
C GLY A 86 4.70 10.27 9.91
N GLN A 87 5.72 10.34 9.07
CA GLN A 87 6.07 9.30 8.09
C GLN A 87 7.02 8.22 8.64
N GLY A 88 7.19 8.17 9.95
CA GLY A 88 7.97 7.11 10.57
C GLY A 88 7.86 7.12 12.08
N ILE A 89 8.42 6.08 12.68
CA ILE A 89 8.53 5.91 14.12
C ILE A 89 9.93 5.43 14.50
N ARG A 90 10.36 5.78 15.70
CA ARG A 90 11.59 5.28 16.33
C ARG A 90 11.22 4.69 17.69
N PHE A 91 11.71 3.50 17.99
CA PHE A 91 11.41 2.82 19.26
C PHE A 91 12.53 1.85 19.66
N GLN A 92 12.41 1.29 20.87
CA GLN A 92 13.25 0.20 21.37
C GLN A 92 12.38 -0.91 21.93
N ILE A 93 12.94 -2.12 21.98
CA ILE A 93 12.32 -3.30 22.58
C ILE A 93 13.17 -3.74 23.78
N PRO A 94 12.56 -4.13 24.91
CA PRO A 94 13.29 -4.75 26.01
C PRO A 94 13.99 -6.05 25.57
N ALA A 95 15.28 -6.17 25.87
CA ALA A 95 16.04 -7.39 25.60
C ALA A 95 15.89 -8.42 26.74
N ASN A 96 15.34 -8.02 27.89
CA ASN A 96 15.06 -8.90 29.01
C ASN A 96 13.77 -8.48 29.76
N PRO A 97 13.14 -9.41 30.51
CA PRO A 97 11.93 -9.11 31.29
C PRO A 97 12.14 -8.13 32.45
N ALA A 98 13.40 -7.89 32.84
CA ALA A 98 13.75 -6.99 33.94
C ALA A 98 13.87 -5.52 33.49
N PHE A 99 13.71 -5.22 32.19
CA PHE A 99 13.87 -3.88 31.62
C PHE A 99 15.21 -3.21 31.96
N THR A 100 16.28 -4.01 32.04
CA THR A 100 17.65 -3.51 32.30
C THR A 100 18.53 -3.49 31.06
N ALA A 101 18.07 -4.10 29.96
CA ALA A 101 18.74 -4.10 28.67
C ALA A 101 17.71 -3.88 27.55
N PHE A 102 18.12 -3.15 26.51
CA PHE A 102 17.26 -2.75 25.40
C PHE A 102 17.95 -3.00 24.06
N SER A 103 17.15 -3.20 23.02
CA SER A 103 17.64 -3.28 21.66
C SER A 103 18.33 -1.98 21.22
N ALA A 104 19.18 -2.07 20.20
CA ALA A 104 19.52 -0.88 19.42
C ALA A 104 18.22 -0.23 18.89
N PRO A 105 18.16 1.11 18.77
CA PRO A 105 16.99 1.80 18.23
C PRO A 105 16.55 1.22 16.90
N ILE A 106 15.25 0.98 16.78
CA ILE A 106 14.58 0.52 15.58
C ILE A 106 13.84 1.72 15.00
N GLU A 107 13.97 1.95 13.71
CA GLU A 107 13.16 2.92 12.98
C GLU A 107 12.33 2.23 11.93
N TYR A 108 11.05 2.57 11.87
CA TYR A 108 10.23 2.31 10.70
C TYR A 108 10.07 3.61 9.94
N ARG A 109 10.34 3.58 8.63
CA ARG A 109 10.30 4.76 7.77
C ARG A 109 9.55 4.42 6.50
N PHE A 110 8.58 5.26 6.16
CA PHE A 110 8.04 5.26 4.81
C PHE A 110 9.10 5.74 3.82
N GLN A 111 9.22 5.04 2.69
CA GLN A 111 10.08 5.40 1.58
C GLN A 111 9.30 5.23 0.28
N THR A 112 9.36 6.25 -0.56
CA THR A 112 8.77 6.24 -1.88
C THR A 112 9.72 6.88 -2.89
N GLU A 113 9.83 6.26 -4.05
CA GLU A 113 10.43 6.83 -5.26
C GLU A 113 9.37 7.49 -6.16
N ASP A 114 8.09 7.13 -5.95
CA ASP A 114 6.95 7.64 -6.71
C ASP A 114 6.69 9.11 -6.35
N THR A 115 6.99 10.00 -7.28
CA THR A 115 6.95 11.44 -7.08
C THR A 115 5.67 12.01 -7.68
N PRO A 116 4.76 12.58 -6.86
CA PRO A 116 3.51 13.12 -7.37
C PRO A 116 3.75 14.33 -8.26
N VAL A 117 3.07 14.36 -9.41
CA VAL A 117 3.04 15.53 -10.29
C VAL A 117 2.10 16.59 -9.70
N ALA A 118 2.60 17.80 -9.50
CA ALA A 118 1.81 18.92 -8.97
C ALA A 118 0.58 19.20 -9.85
N GLY A 119 -0.61 19.22 -9.24
CA GLY A 119 -1.89 19.37 -9.96
C GLY A 119 -2.33 18.13 -10.76
N GLY A 120 -1.62 17.02 -10.61
CA GLY A 120 -1.95 15.73 -11.23
C GLY A 120 -3.16 15.04 -10.59
N LEU A 121 -3.62 13.98 -11.25
CA LEU A 121 -4.78 13.18 -10.82
C LEU A 121 -4.49 12.34 -9.57
N PHE A 122 -3.23 12.04 -9.29
CA PHE A 122 -2.82 11.15 -8.20
C PHE A 122 -1.93 11.88 -7.20
N PRO A 123 -2.46 12.22 -6.00
CA PRO A 123 -1.74 13.03 -5.02
C PRO A 123 -0.51 12.34 -4.41
N PHE A 124 -0.41 11.02 -4.55
CA PHE A 124 0.66 10.18 -4.01
C PHE A 124 1.45 9.45 -5.10
N GLY A 125 1.44 10.00 -6.32
CA GLY A 125 2.11 9.40 -7.46
C GLY A 125 1.25 8.35 -8.18
N ASN A 126 1.76 7.88 -9.31
CA ASN A 126 0.97 7.12 -10.28
C ASN A 126 1.20 5.60 -10.19
N ALA A 127 1.97 5.11 -9.22
CA ALA A 127 2.32 3.70 -9.04
C ALA A 127 3.03 3.04 -10.25
N TRP A 128 3.61 3.83 -11.16
CA TRP A 128 4.44 3.38 -12.27
C TRP A 128 5.84 3.93 -12.11
N LEU A 129 6.85 3.12 -12.46
CA LEU A 129 8.23 3.59 -12.46
C LEU A 129 8.41 4.61 -13.59
N ASP A 130 8.47 5.89 -13.24
CA ASP A 130 8.71 6.97 -14.19
C ASP A 130 10.21 7.26 -14.38
N PRO A 131 10.59 7.85 -15.53
CA PRO A 131 11.98 8.21 -15.78
C PRO A 131 12.56 9.10 -14.68
N GLY A 132 13.62 8.63 -14.03
CA GLY A 132 14.33 9.34 -12.96
C GLY A 132 13.87 8.99 -11.54
N GLU A 133 12.87 8.12 -11.37
CA GLU A 133 12.42 7.66 -10.05
C GLU A 133 13.21 6.45 -9.53
N ASP A 134 13.78 5.64 -10.44
CA ASP A 134 14.61 4.48 -10.09
C ASP A 134 15.95 4.92 -9.49
N SER A 135 15.97 5.21 -8.19
CA SER A 135 17.13 5.82 -7.53
C SER A 135 18.26 4.81 -7.28
N ASN A 136 17.93 3.53 -7.24
CA ASN A 136 18.84 2.43 -6.95
C ASN A 136 19.14 1.53 -8.17
N ASN A 137 18.53 1.80 -9.34
CA ASN A 137 18.66 1.08 -10.60
C ASN A 137 18.28 -0.41 -10.50
N ASP A 138 17.27 -0.74 -9.68
CA ASP A 138 16.77 -2.12 -9.56
C ASP A 138 15.58 -2.42 -10.49
N GLY A 139 15.06 -1.42 -11.20
CA GLY A 139 13.93 -1.53 -12.11
C GLY A 139 12.58 -1.70 -11.40
N ILE A 140 12.51 -1.43 -10.09
CA ILE A 140 11.32 -1.54 -9.25
C ILE A 140 11.03 -0.18 -8.63
N LEU A 141 9.78 0.26 -8.73
CA LEU A 141 9.32 1.46 -8.01
C LEU A 141 9.19 1.14 -6.52
N ASN A 142 10.09 1.66 -5.70
CA ASN A 142 10.04 1.46 -4.26
C ASN A 142 8.98 2.34 -3.62
N ARG A 143 8.01 1.72 -2.95
CA ARG A 143 6.90 2.37 -2.24
C ARG A 143 6.52 1.55 -1.02
N ASN A 144 7.37 1.60 0.00
CA ASN A 144 7.38 0.62 1.08
C ASN A 144 7.71 1.26 2.44
N ILE A 145 7.52 0.47 3.51
CA ILE A 145 8.05 0.82 4.83
C ILE A 145 9.31 0.01 5.05
N VAL A 146 10.41 0.68 5.38
CA VAL A 146 11.66 0.04 5.76
C VAL A 146 11.86 0.04 7.26
N ARG A 147 12.47 -1.04 7.74
CA ARG A 147 13.00 -1.18 9.08
C ARG A 147 14.50 -0.90 9.07
N VAL A 148 14.94 0.07 9.86
CA VAL A 148 16.35 0.43 10.05
C VAL A 148 16.77 0.09 11.47
N GLN A 149 17.82 -0.70 11.62
CA GLN A 149 18.40 -1.02 12.93
C GLN A 149 19.89 -1.35 12.78
N GLY A 150 20.74 -0.73 13.60
CA GLY A 150 22.18 -1.07 13.64
C GLY A 150 22.89 -0.91 12.29
N GLY A 151 22.47 0.06 11.48
CA GLY A 151 23.03 0.30 10.14
C GLY A 151 22.50 -0.63 9.03
N GLN A 152 21.60 -1.56 9.36
CA GLN A 152 20.92 -2.41 8.39
C GLN A 152 19.55 -1.82 8.05
N THR A 153 19.19 -1.85 6.76
CA THR A 153 17.89 -1.43 6.24
C THR A 153 17.24 -2.60 5.54
N ARG A 154 15.97 -2.89 5.86
CA ARG A 154 15.19 -3.98 5.25
C ARG A 154 13.75 -3.55 5.03
N ALA A 155 13.21 -3.79 3.83
CA ALA A 155 11.78 -3.59 3.56
C ALA A 155 10.90 -4.51 4.42
N LEU A 156 9.78 -3.99 4.91
CA LEU A 156 8.77 -4.74 5.66
C LEU A 156 7.67 -5.22 4.74
N GLY A 157 7.26 -6.49 4.89
CA GLY A 157 6.11 -7.06 4.19
C GLY A 157 6.26 -7.24 2.67
N ALA A 158 7.39 -6.84 2.07
CA ALA A 158 7.64 -6.84 0.62
C ALA A 158 6.59 -6.08 -0.21
N ALA A 159 5.81 -5.19 0.41
CA ALA A 159 4.80 -4.40 -0.27
C ALA A 159 5.44 -3.17 -0.91
N ASN A 160 5.36 -3.05 -2.25
CA ASN A 160 5.77 -1.87 -3.02
C ASN A 160 4.56 -1.09 -3.56
N SER A 161 3.42 -1.23 -2.88
CA SER A 161 2.17 -0.58 -3.26
C SER A 161 1.77 0.56 -2.32
N ILE A 162 2.62 0.93 -1.35
CA ILE A 162 2.28 1.93 -0.32
C ILE A 162 2.47 3.35 -0.88
N ALA A 163 1.37 3.99 -1.22
CA ALA A 163 1.37 5.37 -1.72
C ALA A 163 1.63 6.39 -0.61
N ASP A 164 1.11 6.14 0.59
CA ASP A 164 1.37 6.96 1.76
C ASP A 164 1.27 6.13 3.04
N ALA A 165 2.02 6.54 4.06
CA ALA A 165 2.00 5.92 5.38
C ALA A 165 2.20 6.98 6.48
N THR A 166 1.22 7.06 7.36
CA THR A 166 1.22 7.98 8.49
C THR A 166 1.12 7.21 9.80
N PHE A 167 1.90 7.65 10.78
CA PHE A 167 1.97 7.13 12.13
C PHE A 167 1.60 8.23 13.12
N GLU A 168 0.67 7.93 14.01
CA GLU A 168 0.18 8.85 15.02
C GLU A 168 0.13 8.18 16.39
N LEU A 169 0.64 8.88 17.40
CA LEU A 169 0.60 8.43 18.78
C LEU A 169 -0.61 9.07 19.48
N LEU A 170 -1.55 8.23 19.91
CA LEU A 170 -2.82 8.61 20.51
C LEU A 170 -2.85 8.26 22.01
N GLU A 171 -3.89 8.74 22.69
CA GLU A 171 -4.22 8.39 24.09
C GLU A 171 -3.03 8.50 25.06
N ASN A 172 -2.30 9.63 24.97
CA ASN A 172 -1.09 9.90 25.77
C ASN A 172 0.03 8.88 25.61
N GLY A 173 0.08 8.15 24.49
CA GLY A 173 1.14 7.18 24.19
C GLY A 173 0.76 5.72 24.31
N ASN A 174 -0.50 5.39 24.62
CA ASN A 174 -0.91 3.99 24.76
C ASN A 174 -1.31 3.33 23.44
N LEU A 175 -1.66 4.14 22.44
CA LEU A 175 -2.20 3.67 21.18
C LEU A 175 -1.39 4.26 20.02
N LEU A 176 -0.90 3.40 19.14
CA LEU A 176 -0.28 3.82 17.88
C LEU A 176 -1.27 3.56 16.75
N ARG A 177 -1.70 4.63 16.08
CA ARG A 177 -2.47 4.56 14.85
C ARG A 177 -1.53 4.54 13.66
N ILE A 178 -1.77 3.58 12.78
CA ILE A 178 -1.09 3.46 11.49
C ILE A 178 -2.14 3.58 10.40
N SER A 179 -1.97 4.58 9.53
CA SER A 179 -2.81 4.82 8.37
C SER A 179 -1.99 4.61 7.12
N LEU A 180 -2.45 3.73 6.24
CA LEU A 180 -1.82 3.42 4.95
C LEU A 180 -2.77 3.74 3.81
N VAL A 181 -2.23 4.35 2.77
CA VAL A 181 -2.86 4.42 1.45
C VAL A 181 -2.06 3.51 0.53
N LEU A 182 -2.69 2.49 -0.02
CA LEU A 182 -2.07 1.62 -1.00
C LEU A 182 -2.68 1.89 -2.38
N THR A 183 -1.85 1.93 -3.42
CA THR A 183 -2.32 2.05 -4.80
C THR A 183 -1.61 1.08 -5.73
N ALA A 184 -2.35 0.58 -6.72
CA ALA A 184 -1.81 -0.21 -7.81
C ALA A 184 -2.47 0.18 -9.14
N PRO A 185 -1.76 0.06 -10.27
CA PRO A 185 -2.34 0.33 -11.58
C PRO A 185 -3.43 -0.68 -11.97
N ILE A 186 -4.44 -0.20 -12.70
CA ILE A 186 -5.49 -1.06 -13.28
C ILE A 186 -5.25 -1.17 -14.78
N GLY A 187 -4.86 -2.36 -15.23
CA GLY A 187 -4.54 -2.61 -16.63
C GLY A 187 -3.34 -1.79 -17.09
N ASP A 188 -3.32 -1.45 -18.38
CA ASP A 188 -2.14 -0.84 -19.02
C ASP A 188 -2.22 0.70 -19.13
N THR A 189 -3.29 1.31 -18.61
CA THR A 189 -3.50 2.76 -18.73
C THR A 189 -3.04 3.48 -17.47
N ARG A 190 -2.09 4.40 -17.61
CA ARG A 190 -1.51 5.21 -16.51
C ARG A 190 -2.49 6.15 -15.80
N SER A 191 -3.75 6.23 -16.26
CA SER A 191 -4.79 7.09 -15.68
C SER A 191 -5.75 6.36 -14.73
N GLN A 192 -5.51 5.09 -14.41
CA GLN A 192 -6.38 4.31 -13.53
C GLN A 192 -5.60 3.61 -12.44
N LEU A 193 -5.93 3.96 -11.19
CA LEU A 193 -5.43 3.31 -9.99
C LEU A 193 -6.57 2.66 -9.23
N VAL A 194 -6.29 1.49 -8.66
CA VAL A 194 -7.04 0.99 -7.52
C VAL A 194 -6.40 1.56 -6.27
N THR A 195 -7.23 2.13 -5.41
CA THR A 195 -6.81 2.61 -4.08
C THR A 195 -7.41 1.72 -3.01
N TYR A 196 -6.62 1.40 -2.00
CA TYR A 196 -7.06 0.76 -0.78
C TYR A 196 -6.51 1.52 0.41
N GLU A 197 -7.41 2.11 1.19
CA GLU A 197 -7.08 2.78 2.44
C GLU A 197 -7.26 1.80 3.59
N PHE A 198 -6.29 1.78 4.49
CA PHE A 198 -6.27 0.89 5.62
C PHE A 198 -5.80 1.66 6.85
N GLN A 199 -6.54 1.53 7.95
CA GLN A 199 -6.17 2.09 9.23
C GLN A 199 -6.23 1.01 10.31
N ARG A 200 -5.24 1.00 11.20
CA ARG A 200 -5.24 0.13 12.38
C ARG A 200 -4.65 0.84 13.57
N ASP A 201 -5.28 0.60 14.70
CA ASP A 201 -4.81 1.03 16.00
C ASP A 201 -4.13 -0.17 16.69
N ILE A 202 -2.94 0.05 17.23
CA ILE A 202 -2.13 -0.95 17.93
C ILE A 202 -1.95 -0.47 19.37
N TYR A 203 -2.39 -1.29 20.33
CA TYR A 203 -2.14 -1.04 21.74
C TYR A 203 -0.70 -1.39 22.09
N LEU A 204 0.01 -0.44 22.70
CA LEU A 204 1.37 -0.66 23.17
C LEU A 204 1.31 -1.34 24.55
N MET A 205 1.78 -2.58 24.65
CA MET A 205 1.56 -3.41 25.85
C MET A 205 2.61 -3.23 26.96
N ASN A 206 3.74 -2.58 26.68
CA ASN A 206 4.84 -2.38 27.64
C ASN A 206 4.82 -1.00 28.27
#